data_AF-A0A2E7LCF7-F1
#
_entry.id   AF-A0A2E7LCF7-F1
#
_cell.length_a   1.000
_cell.length_b   1.000
_cell.length_c   1.000
_cell.angle_alpha   90.00
_cell.angle_beta   90.00
_cell.angle_gamma   90.00
#
_symmetry.space_group_name_H-M   'P 1'
#
loop_
_entity.id
_entity.type
_entity.pdbx_description
1 polymer ?
#
loop_
_entity_poly.entity_id
_entity_poly.type
_entity_poly.pdbx_seq_one_letter_code
_entity_poly.pdbx_strand_id
1 'polypeptide(L)' 'MKIAYLDCASGISGDMTLGALVDAGVPLETIQQGVDSLGLPSCRLVATEVKKKGF' A
#
# COMPACT_ATOMS: atom_id res chain seq x y z
N MET A 1 -16.45 13.13 5.94
CA MET A 1 -15.69 11.86 5.99
C MET A 1 -15.64 11.28 4.60
N LYS A 2 -14.47 10.84 4.12
CA LYS A 2 -14.33 10.04 2.90
C LYS A 2 -14.02 8.60 3.33
N ILE A 3 -14.77 7.63 2.85
CA ILE A 3 -14.61 6.20 3.19
C ILE A 3 -14.20 5.48 1.91
N ALA A 4 -13.17 4.64 1.98
CA ALA A 4 -12.81 3.72 0.91
C ALA A 4 -13.55 2.39 1.13
N TYR A 5 -14.26 1.90 0.11
CA TYR A 5 -14.90 0.59 0.10
C TYR A 5 -14.12 -0.34 -0.83
N LEU A 6 -13.78 -1.53 -0.34
CA LEU A 6 -13.09 -2.57 -1.08
C LEU A 6 -14.05 -3.75 -1.27
N ASP A 7 -14.47 -4.01 -2.52
CA ASP A 7 -15.20 -5.23 -2.87
C ASP A 7 -14.20 -6.24 -3.45
N CYS A 8 -13.84 -7.24 -2.65
CA CYS A 8 -12.75 -8.17 -2.95
C CYS A 8 -13.21 -9.63 -2.89
N ALA A 9 -14.38 -9.94 -3.46
CA ALA A 9 -14.94 -11.30 -3.49
C ALA A 9 -13.95 -12.35 -4.06
N SER A 10 -13.13 -11.96 -5.04
CA SER A 10 -12.07 -12.80 -5.64
C SER A 10 -10.64 -12.42 -5.17
N GLY A 11 -10.53 -11.63 -4.11
CA GLY A 11 -9.26 -11.01 -3.68
C GLY A 11 -8.93 -9.72 -4.44
N ILE A 12 -7.78 -9.14 -4.10
CA ILE A 12 -7.22 -7.91 -4.69
C ILE A 12 -5.70 -8.06 -4.81
N SER A 13 -5.07 -7.40 -5.78
CA SER A 13 -3.60 -7.42 -5.86
C SER A 13 -3.00 -6.54 -4.78
N GLY A 14 -2.08 -7.11 -4.00
CA GLY A 14 -1.48 -6.45 -2.84
C GLY A 14 -0.68 -5.21 -3.22
N ASP A 15 0.20 -5.33 -4.20
CA ASP A 15 1.07 -4.24 -4.67
C ASP A 15 0.27 -3.08 -5.30
N MET A 16 -0.76 -3.36 -6.11
CA MET A 16 -1.63 -2.31 -6.65
C MET A 16 -2.42 -1.62 -5.54
N THR A 17 -2.89 -2.37 -4.55
CA THR A 17 -3.61 -1.80 -3.38
C THR A 17 -2.71 -0.89 -2.57
N LEU A 18 -1.47 -1.33 -2.28
CA LEU A 18 -0.48 -0.52 -1.58
C LEU A 18 -0.17 0.76 -2.37
N GLY A 19 -0.02 0.66 -3.70
CA GLY A 19 0.18 1.81 -4.58
C GLY A 19 -1.00 2.80 -4.52
N ALA A 20 -2.24 2.30 -4.52
CA ALA A 20 -3.44 3.14 -4.41
C ALA A 20 -3.54 3.86 -3.05
N LEU A 21 -3.12 3.21 -1.96
CA LEU A 21 -3.05 3.86 -0.63
C LEU A 21 -2.00 4.98 -0.61
N VAL A 22 -0.85 4.76 -1.25
CA VAL A 22 0.18 5.81 -1.39
C VAL A 22 -0.35 6.98 -2.22
N ASP A 23 -1.00 6.71 -3.36
CA ASP A 23 -1.62 7.74 -4.22
C ASP A 23 -2.71 8.52 -3.49
N ALA A 24 -3.48 7.86 -2.62
CA ALA A 24 -4.47 8.48 -1.74
C ALA A 24 -3.86 9.34 -0.62
N GLY A 25 -2.53 9.37 -0.48
CA GLY A 25 -1.80 10.17 0.51
C GLY A 25 -1.67 9.53 1.89
N VAL A 26 -1.86 8.21 2.00
CA VAL A 26 -1.68 7.50 3.27
C VAL A 26 -0.18 7.45 3.64
N PRO A 27 0.22 7.82 4.87
CA PRO A 27 1.60 7.72 5.30
C PRO A 27 2.13 6.28 5.23
N LEU A 28 3.37 6.11 4.76
CA LEU A 28 4.01 4.78 4.61
C LEU A 28 4.05 3.98 5.91
N GLU A 29 4.24 4.66 7.05
CA GLU A 29 4.21 4.04 8.38
C GLU A 29 2.85 3.45 8.73
N THR A 30 1.76 4.11 8.35
CA THR A 30 0.39 3.61 8.55
C THR A 30 0.14 2.37 7.69
N ILE A 31 0.66 2.37 6.46
CA ILE A 31 0.60 1.19 5.57
C ILE A 31 1.39 0.03 6.19
N GLN A 32 2.63 0.27 6.67
CA GLN A 32 3.44 -0.74 7.34
C GLN A 32 2.73 -1.32 8.58
N GLN A 33 2.15 -0.49 9.43
CA GLN A 33 1.38 -0.94 10.60
C GLN A 33 0.20 -1.84 10.20
N GLY A 34 -0.49 -1.50 9.11
CA GLY A 34 -1.54 -2.34 8.53
C GLY A 34 -1.00 -3.70 8.10
N VAL A 35 0.15 -3.74 7.42
CA VAL A 35 0.82 -5.00 7.03
C VAL A 35 1.27 -5.81 8.26
N ASP A 36 1.86 -5.16 9.27
CA ASP A 36 2.31 -5.81 10.51
C ASP A 36 1.15 -6.47 11.26
N SER A 37 -0.04 -5.85 11.22
CA SER A 37 -1.25 -6.39 11.86
C SER A 37 -1.70 -7.75 11.32
N LEU A 38 -1.24 -8.13 10.12
CA LEU A 38 -1.53 -9.44 9.51
C LEU A 38 -0.70 -10.58 10.11
N GLY A 39 0.30 -10.29 10.96
CA GLY A 39 1.16 -11.31 11.58
C GLY A 39 2.07 -12.04 10.58
N LEU A 40 2.36 -11.42 9.43
CA LEU A 40 3.23 -12.01 8.42
C LEU A 40 4.69 -12.00 8.90
N PRO A 41 5.43 -13.10 8.71
CA PRO A 41 6.85 -13.11 9.07
C PRO A 41 7.63 -12.17 8.15
N SER A 42 8.32 -11.21 8.75
CA SER A 42 9.36 -10.39 8.10
C SER A 42 8.93 -9.64 6.83
N CYS A 43 7.75 -9.01 6.83
CA CYS A 43 7.30 -8.17 5.71
C CYS A 43 7.63 -6.69 5.96
N ARG A 44 8.51 -6.11 5.14
CA ARG A 44 8.91 -4.69 5.25
C ARG A 44 8.58 -3.95 3.96
N LEU A 45 7.75 -2.92 4.08
CA LEU A 45 7.49 -1.93 3.04
C LEU A 45 8.73 -1.06 2.84
N VAL A 46 9.13 -0.89 1.59
CA VAL A 46 10.21 0.01 1.18
C VAL A 46 9.66 0.92 0.09
N ALA A 47 9.90 2.21 0.21
CA ALA A 47 9.57 3.20 -0.81
C ALA A 47 10.86 3.85 -1.30
N THR A 48 10.96 4.02 -2.61
CA THR A 48 12.06 4.73 -3.25
C THR A 48 11.49 5.64 -4.33
N GLU A 49 12.07 6.83 -4.46
CA GLU A 49 11.75 7.71 -5.58
C GLU A 49 12.39 7.15 -6.85
N VAL A 50 11.60 6.99 -7.91
CA VAL A 50 12.06 6.44 -9.18
C VAL A 50 11.90 7.46 -10.30
N LYS A 51 12.99 7.79 -10.99
CA LYS A 51 12.98 8.65 -12.17
C LYS A 51 12.75 7.79 -13.41
N LYS A 52 11.61 7.95 -14.09
CA LYS A 52 11.28 7.21 -15.32
C LYS A 52 11.30 8.17 -16.52
N LYS A 53 12.08 7.84 -17.55
CA LYS A 53 12.17 8.56 -18.85
C LYS A 53 12.49 10.07 -18.76
N GLY A 54 13.49 10.48 -17.97
CA GLY A 54 13.97 11.87 -17.94
C GLY A 54 15.40 11.99 -17.42
N PHE A 55 16.16 12.95 -17.97
CA PHE A 55 17.51 13.34 -17.54
C PHE A 55 17.48 13.90 -16.12
#